data_AF-A0A1Y3T0H7-F1
#
_entry.id   AF-A0A1Y3T0H7-F1
#
_cell.length_a   1.000
_cell.length_b   1.000
_cell.length_c   1.000
_cell.angle_alpha   90.00
_cell.angle_beta   90.00
_cell.angle_gamma   90.00
#
_symmetry.space_group_name_H-M   'P 1'
#
loop_
_entity.id
_entity.type
_entity.pdbx_description
1 polymer ?
#
loop_
_entity_poly.entity_id
_entity_poly.type
_entity_poly.pdbx_seq_one_letter_code
_entity_poly.pdbx_strand_id
1 'polypeptide(L)'
;MGTKFEGVDVLDFLGQVVELHTQHYKEDFDMDKELIQNLARNMQPEKCNLLWMSRPCGTYCLSEREVYLQDSNENKVWMFYHEQANDPILAYALTLDGLQDGKVTGTIYPLDYPSHVERVKSLSCPIDRVTVTFEDGVQFTLPYQSRRRQINELMPEHGTPKSIQYAPESERELAVILRRERLKRDYHAKPGNVQEYMEKLKKASMRGRLKEARTAAAASPKPPSPNKGPER
;
A
#
# COMPACT_ATOMS: atom_id res chain seq x y z
N MET A 1 14.30 3.35 -13.89
CA MET A 1 13.06 4.07 -14.27
C MET A 1 11.90 3.25 -13.74
N GLY A 2 10.86 3.90 -13.21
CA GLY A 2 9.70 3.20 -12.68
C GLY A 2 8.84 2.61 -13.80
N THR A 3 7.93 1.72 -13.42
CA THR A 3 6.87 1.21 -14.30
C THR A 3 5.53 1.80 -13.86
N LYS A 4 4.60 1.99 -14.79
CA LYS A 4 3.19 2.25 -14.50
C LYS A 4 2.28 1.34 -15.31
N PHE A 5 1.13 1.01 -14.74
CA PHE A 5 0.06 0.28 -15.40
C PHE A 5 -1.17 1.17 -15.42
N GLU A 6 -1.53 1.68 -16.59
CA GLU A 6 -2.58 2.68 -16.78
C GLU A 6 -3.88 2.02 -17.25
N GLY A 7 -5.03 2.54 -16.79
CA GLY A 7 -6.35 2.06 -17.21
C GLY A 7 -6.63 0.60 -16.87
N VAL A 8 -6.03 0.10 -15.78
CA VAL A 8 -6.17 -1.31 -15.38
C VAL A 8 -7.30 -1.49 -14.37
N ASP A 9 -7.83 -2.71 -14.29
CA ASP A 9 -8.67 -3.13 -13.17
C ASP A 9 -7.80 -3.24 -11.91
N VAL A 10 -7.95 -2.27 -11.01
CA VAL A 10 -7.10 -2.12 -9.84
C VAL A 10 -7.28 -3.29 -8.89
N LEU A 11 -8.52 -3.75 -8.69
CA LEU A 11 -8.80 -4.83 -7.74
C LEU A 11 -8.33 -6.18 -8.28
N ASP A 12 -8.47 -6.42 -9.58
CA ASP A 12 -7.91 -7.61 -10.21
C ASP A 12 -6.37 -7.65 -10.10
N PHE A 13 -5.70 -6.53 -10.39
CA PHE A 13 -4.25 -6.43 -10.24
C PHE A 13 -3.81 -6.73 -8.81
N LEU A 14 -4.41 -6.06 -7.81
CA LEU A 14 -4.04 -6.24 -6.42
C LEU A 14 -4.35 -7.66 -5.93
N GLY A 15 -5.47 -8.24 -6.37
CA GLY A 15 -5.82 -9.63 -6.06
C GLY A 15 -4.79 -10.64 -6.57
N GLN A 16 -4.26 -10.43 -7.78
CA GLN A 16 -3.15 -11.25 -8.29
C GLN A 16 -1.88 -11.11 -7.43
N VAL A 17 -1.57 -9.91 -6.94
CA VAL A 17 -0.44 -9.69 -6.01
C VAL A 17 -0.66 -10.45 -4.69
N VAL A 18 -1.86 -10.34 -4.11
CA VAL A 18 -2.22 -11.06 -2.86
C VAL A 18 -2.04 -12.57 -3.03
N GLU A 19 -2.49 -13.15 -4.14
CA GLU A 19 -2.32 -14.59 -4.39
C GLU A 19 -0.86 -15.03 -4.53
N LEU A 20 0.01 -14.16 -5.04
CA LEU A 20 1.42 -14.45 -5.23
C LEU A 20 2.27 -14.24 -3.96
N HIS A 21 1.90 -13.27 -3.13
CA HIS A 21 2.79 -12.72 -2.11
C HIS A 21 2.27 -12.88 -0.67
N THR A 22 0.96 -12.76 -0.45
CA THR A 22 0.34 -12.82 0.88
C THR A 22 -0.01 -14.27 1.24
N GLN A 23 0.46 -14.72 2.40
CA GLN A 23 0.34 -16.10 2.88
C GLN A 23 -0.70 -16.24 3.99
N HIS A 24 -0.79 -15.23 4.85
CA HIS A 24 -1.70 -15.15 5.98
C HIS A 24 -2.51 -13.87 5.92
N TYR A 25 -3.66 -13.86 6.60
CA TYR A 25 -4.56 -12.70 6.69
C TYR A 25 -4.96 -12.15 5.32
N LYS A 26 -5.31 -13.03 4.38
CA LYS A 26 -5.75 -12.63 3.05
C LYS A 26 -7.08 -11.87 3.09
N GLU A 27 -7.87 -12.12 4.13
CA GLU A 27 -9.10 -11.41 4.46
C GLU A 27 -8.88 -9.90 4.68
N ASP A 28 -7.66 -9.44 5.00
CA ASP A 28 -7.35 -8.00 5.05
C ASP A 28 -7.62 -7.32 3.70
N PHE A 29 -7.42 -8.05 2.59
CA PHE A 29 -7.72 -7.55 1.26
C PHE A 29 -9.21 -7.36 1.00
N ASP A 30 -10.10 -8.04 1.75
CA ASP A 30 -11.54 -7.81 1.65
C ASP A 30 -11.91 -6.41 2.12
N MET A 31 -11.29 -5.94 3.21
CA MET A 31 -11.44 -4.57 3.71
C MET A 31 -10.87 -3.55 2.72
N ASP A 32 -9.69 -3.84 2.14
CA ASP A 32 -9.09 -2.97 1.12
C ASP A 32 -10.00 -2.83 -0.11
N LYS A 33 -10.60 -3.94 -0.59
CA LYS A 33 -11.56 -3.91 -1.70
C LYS A 33 -12.75 -3.02 -1.38
N GLU A 34 -13.35 -3.16 -0.20
CA GLU A 34 -14.50 -2.35 0.19
C GLU A 34 -14.14 -0.85 0.22
N LEU A 35 -13.00 -0.49 0.81
CA LEU A 35 -12.50 0.88 0.84
C LEU A 35 -12.29 1.43 -0.58
N ILE A 36 -11.55 0.71 -1.42
CA ILE A 36 -11.23 1.14 -2.78
C ILE A 36 -12.50 1.29 -3.63
N GLN A 37 -13.44 0.36 -3.52
CA GLN A 37 -14.73 0.47 -4.21
C GLN A 37 -15.53 1.69 -3.75
N ASN A 38 -15.59 1.93 -2.44
CA ASN A 38 -16.31 3.08 -1.89
C ASN A 38 -15.68 4.40 -2.34
N LEU A 39 -14.35 4.50 -2.38
CA LEU A 39 -13.65 5.67 -2.91
C LEU A 39 -13.92 5.87 -4.40
N ALA A 40 -13.86 4.80 -5.19
CA ALA A 40 -14.11 4.83 -6.63
C ALA A 40 -15.59 5.11 -6.99
N ARG A 41 -16.55 4.83 -6.10
CA ARG A 41 -17.97 5.23 -6.27
C ARG A 41 -18.19 6.71 -5.97
N ASN A 42 -17.55 7.22 -4.93
CA ASN A 42 -17.74 8.61 -4.49
C ASN A 42 -16.88 9.62 -5.26
N MET A 43 -15.80 9.18 -5.91
CA MET A 43 -14.89 9.95 -6.75
C MET A 43 -14.56 11.36 -6.23
N GLN A 44 -14.00 11.41 -5.02
CA GLN A 44 -13.42 12.65 -4.50
C GLN A 44 -11.93 12.69 -4.88
N PRO A 45 -11.49 13.56 -5.81
CA PRO A 45 -10.13 13.50 -6.37
C PRO A 45 -9.02 13.54 -5.31
N GLU A 46 -9.25 14.25 -4.21
CA GLU A 46 -8.33 14.36 -3.08
C GLU A 46 -8.12 13.04 -2.32
N LYS A 47 -9.08 12.12 -2.40
CA LYS A 47 -9.08 10.81 -1.73
C LYS A 47 -8.78 9.63 -2.67
N CYS A 48 -8.74 9.86 -3.97
CA CYS A 48 -8.50 8.82 -4.98
C CYS A 48 -7.01 8.44 -5.15
N ASN A 49 -6.12 8.98 -4.30
CA ASN A 49 -4.70 8.64 -4.30
C ASN A 49 -4.35 7.85 -3.04
N LEU A 50 -3.92 6.61 -3.24
CA LEU A 50 -3.72 5.63 -2.18
C LEU A 50 -2.31 5.05 -2.25
N LEU A 51 -1.83 4.58 -1.10
CA LEU A 51 -0.67 3.73 -0.99
C LEU A 51 -1.14 2.37 -0.50
N TRP A 52 -0.74 1.32 -1.20
CA TRP A 52 -1.11 -0.05 -0.88
C TRP A 52 0.14 -0.91 -0.70
N MET A 53 0.13 -1.79 0.30
CA MET A 53 1.18 -2.77 0.49
C MET A 53 0.62 -4.17 0.66
N SER A 54 1.29 -5.14 0.05
CA SER A 54 1.14 -6.55 0.35
C SER A 54 2.34 -7.01 1.18
N ARG A 55 2.04 -7.72 2.27
CA ARG A 55 3.02 -8.43 3.09
C ARG A 55 2.74 -9.93 3.06
N PRO A 56 3.67 -10.77 3.56
CA PRO A 56 3.36 -12.18 3.82
C PRO A 56 2.19 -12.36 4.79
N CYS A 57 2.02 -11.45 5.74
CA CYS A 57 0.99 -11.49 6.78
C CYS A 57 0.05 -10.29 6.65
N GLY A 58 -0.81 -10.27 5.64
CA GLY A 58 -1.84 -9.24 5.44
C GLY A 58 -1.51 -8.14 4.43
N THR A 59 -2.45 -7.22 4.29
CA THR A 59 -2.39 -6.08 3.37
C THR A 59 -2.80 -4.79 4.07
N TYR A 60 -2.41 -3.64 3.51
CA TYR A 60 -2.87 -2.34 3.97
C TYR A 60 -3.13 -1.42 2.79
N CYS A 61 -4.33 -0.85 2.75
CA CYS A 61 -4.67 0.29 1.90
C CYS A 61 -4.75 1.58 2.72
N LEU A 62 -3.89 2.56 2.41
CA LEU A 62 -3.75 3.81 3.14
C LEU A 62 -3.99 5.02 2.24
N SER A 63 -4.51 6.10 2.81
CA SER A 63 -4.56 7.39 2.13
C SER A 63 -3.15 7.93 1.90
N GLU A 64 -2.80 8.27 0.66
CA GLU A 64 -1.48 8.86 0.36
C GLU A 64 -1.31 10.19 1.11
N ARG A 65 -2.38 10.98 1.25
CA ARG A 65 -2.33 12.24 2.01
C ARG A 65 -1.96 12.00 3.48
N GLU A 66 -2.64 11.07 4.14
CA GLU A 66 -2.42 10.81 5.57
C GLU A 66 -1.02 10.23 5.83
N VAL A 67 -0.45 9.46 4.89
CA VAL A 67 0.93 8.97 5.00
C VAL A 67 1.96 10.11 5.05
N TYR A 68 1.67 11.27 4.44
CA TYR A 68 2.53 12.46 4.51
C TYR A 68 2.21 13.38 5.69
N LEU A 69 1.31 12.98 6.60
CA LEU A 69 1.11 13.65 7.89
C LEU A 69 1.87 12.89 8.97
N GLN A 70 2.91 13.53 9.51
CA GLN A 70 3.74 12.95 10.54
C GLN A 70 2.90 12.56 11.77
N ASP A 71 3.15 11.36 12.30
CA ASP A 71 2.44 10.76 13.44
C ASP A 71 0.96 10.39 13.22
N SER A 72 0.42 10.56 12.01
CA SER A 72 -0.87 9.98 11.64
C SER A 72 -0.82 8.44 11.76
N ASN A 73 -1.99 7.80 11.81
CA ASN A 73 -2.04 6.34 11.88
C ASN A 73 -1.40 5.71 10.64
N GLU A 74 -1.75 6.22 9.46
CA GLU A 74 -1.29 5.78 8.16
C GLU A 74 0.22 5.99 8.00
N ASN A 75 0.75 7.13 8.45
CA ASN A 75 2.19 7.38 8.46
C ASN A 75 2.91 6.35 9.33
N LYS A 76 2.42 6.11 10.57
CA LYS A 76 3.01 5.12 11.47
C LYS A 76 2.98 3.71 10.89
N VAL A 77 1.86 3.30 10.31
CA VAL A 77 1.74 2.00 9.62
C VAL A 77 2.75 1.90 8.47
N TRP A 78 2.84 2.94 7.63
CA TRP A 78 3.76 2.97 6.49
C TRP A 78 5.25 2.99 6.90
N MET A 79 5.60 3.56 8.05
CA MET A 79 6.99 3.52 8.56
C MET A 79 7.32 2.18 9.24
N PHE A 80 6.39 1.66 10.06
CA PHE A 80 6.63 0.53 10.97
C PHE A 80 7.21 -0.69 10.25
N TYR A 81 6.62 -1.04 9.10
CA TYR A 81 7.03 -2.25 8.38
C TYR A 81 8.34 -2.11 7.60
N HIS A 82 8.90 -0.90 7.49
CA HIS A 82 10.27 -0.73 6.99
C HIS A 82 11.30 -0.76 8.13
N GLU A 83 10.96 -0.15 9.27
CA GLU A 83 11.92 0.04 10.37
C GLU A 83 12.02 -1.17 11.29
N GLN A 84 10.93 -1.93 11.44
CA GLN A 84 10.82 -2.98 12.47
C GLN A 84 10.53 -4.36 11.89
N ALA A 85 9.88 -4.43 10.72
CA ALA A 85 9.60 -5.69 10.06
C ALA A 85 10.61 -5.93 8.93
N ASN A 86 11.30 -7.07 8.94
CA ASN A 86 12.15 -7.49 7.81
C ASN A 86 11.31 -8.24 6.76
N ASP A 87 10.06 -7.84 6.60
CA ASP A 87 9.12 -8.48 5.70
C ASP A 87 9.48 -8.12 4.25
N PRO A 88 9.48 -9.08 3.31
CA PRO A 88 9.49 -8.74 1.90
C PRO A 88 8.17 -8.03 1.60
N ILE A 89 8.21 -6.73 1.30
CA ILE A 89 7.00 -5.93 1.05
C ILE A 89 6.92 -5.59 -0.43
N LEU A 90 5.75 -5.81 -1.02
CA LEU A 90 5.40 -5.27 -2.32
C LEU A 90 4.52 -4.04 -2.11
N ALA A 91 5.03 -2.87 -2.47
CA ALA A 91 4.35 -1.58 -2.29
C ALA A 91 3.95 -0.96 -3.62
N TYR A 92 2.81 -0.28 -3.63
CA TYR A 92 2.22 0.33 -4.81
C TYR A 92 1.59 1.67 -4.45
N ALA A 93 1.71 2.64 -5.35
CA ALA A 93 0.84 3.81 -5.34
C ALA A 93 -0.27 3.63 -6.36
N LEU A 94 -1.48 4.02 -5.98
CA LEU A 94 -2.68 3.87 -6.77
C LEU A 94 -3.29 5.26 -7.01
N THR A 95 -3.67 5.53 -8.24
CA THR A 95 -4.54 6.66 -8.59
C THR A 95 -5.79 6.08 -9.23
N LEU A 96 -6.95 6.27 -8.58
CA LEU A 96 -8.23 5.74 -9.04
C LEU A 96 -8.89 6.69 -10.03
N ASP A 97 -9.33 6.14 -11.17
CA ASP A 97 -10.06 6.86 -12.22
C ASP A 97 -11.60 6.71 -12.06
N GLY A 98 -12.04 5.76 -11.23
CA GLY A 98 -13.44 5.54 -10.87
C GLY A 98 -13.97 4.18 -11.32
N LEU A 99 -15.31 4.01 -11.28
CA LEU A 99 -15.97 2.81 -11.78
C LEU A 99 -16.21 2.92 -13.29
N GLN A 100 -15.74 1.92 -14.03
CA GLN A 100 -16.05 1.70 -15.45
C GLN A 100 -16.46 0.24 -15.64
N ASP A 101 -17.63 0.00 -16.23
CA ASP A 101 -18.19 -1.34 -16.47
C ASP A 101 -18.19 -2.27 -15.23
N GLY A 102 -18.48 -1.69 -14.05
CA GLY A 102 -18.50 -2.40 -12.78
C GLY A 102 -17.12 -2.69 -12.18
N LYS A 103 -16.04 -2.24 -12.82
CA LYS A 103 -14.65 -2.41 -12.36
C LYS A 103 -14.08 -1.10 -11.85
N VAL A 104 -13.21 -1.18 -10.84
CA VAL A 104 -12.46 -0.02 -10.38
C VAL A 104 -11.25 0.15 -11.29
N THR A 105 -11.29 1.19 -12.12
CA THR A 105 -10.18 1.53 -13.03
C THR A 105 -9.22 2.52 -12.39
N GLY A 106 -7.96 2.44 -12.78
CA GLY A 106 -6.94 3.35 -12.26
C GLY A 106 -5.56 3.12 -12.84
N THR A 107 -4.61 3.88 -12.32
CA THR A 107 -3.18 3.75 -12.61
C THR A 107 -2.43 3.22 -11.39
N ILE A 108 -1.57 2.24 -11.60
CA ILE A 108 -0.77 1.59 -10.55
C ILE A 108 0.71 1.81 -10.80
N TYR A 109 1.43 2.22 -9.76
CA TYR A 109 2.87 2.42 -9.77
C TYR A 109 3.52 1.52 -8.71
N PRO A 110 4.26 0.47 -9.09
CA PRO A 110 5.12 -0.24 -8.15
C PRO A 110 6.15 0.71 -7.53
N LEU A 111 6.34 0.59 -6.22
CA LEU A 111 7.25 1.42 -5.45
C LEU A 111 8.45 0.60 -4.97
N ASP A 112 9.62 1.24 -4.97
CA ASP A 112 10.72 0.78 -4.12
C ASP A 112 10.42 1.21 -2.69
N TYR A 113 9.88 0.29 -1.89
CA TYR A 113 9.32 0.60 -0.58
C TYR A 113 10.31 1.26 0.39
N PRO A 114 11.55 0.73 0.59
CA PRO A 114 12.58 1.41 1.39
C PRO A 114 12.85 2.85 0.95
N SER A 115 13.12 3.06 -0.33
CA SER A 115 13.39 4.41 -0.86
C SER A 115 12.18 5.34 -0.71
N HIS A 116 10.96 4.81 -0.85
CA HIS A 116 9.73 5.58 -0.67
C HIS A 116 9.53 5.97 0.80
N VAL A 117 9.83 5.08 1.75
CA VAL A 117 9.75 5.37 3.19
C VAL A 117 10.70 6.51 3.57
N GLU A 118 11.98 6.44 3.17
CA GLU A 118 12.94 7.52 3.44
C GLU A 118 12.51 8.84 2.79
N ARG A 119 11.90 8.77 1.60
CA ARG A 119 11.33 9.94 0.93
C ARG A 119 10.16 10.55 1.72
N VAL A 120 9.23 9.74 2.22
CA VAL A 120 8.11 10.20 3.05
C VAL A 120 8.61 10.85 4.33
N LYS A 121 9.58 10.22 5.04
CA LYS A 121 10.18 10.80 6.26
C LYS A 121 10.74 12.20 6.03
N SER A 122 11.41 12.42 4.89
CA SER A 122 12.00 13.72 4.56
C SER A 122 10.99 14.81 4.19
N LEU A 123 9.74 14.45 3.91
CA LEU A 123 8.73 15.34 3.33
C LEU A 123 7.43 15.41 4.14
N SER A 124 7.25 14.57 5.15
CA SER A 124 6.05 14.56 5.98
C SER A 124 5.88 15.88 6.73
N CYS A 125 4.66 16.42 6.77
CA CYS A 125 4.34 17.62 7.52
C CYS A 125 3.86 17.26 8.94
N PRO A 126 4.24 18.02 9.98
CA PRO A 126 3.68 17.83 11.32
C PRO A 126 2.18 18.13 11.33
N ILE A 127 1.42 17.37 12.13
CA ILE A 127 0.00 17.65 12.37
C ILE A 127 -0.10 18.81 13.37
N ASP A 128 -0.85 19.84 13.00
CA ASP A 128 -1.12 21.01 13.85
C ASP A 128 -2.47 20.88 14.55
N ARG A 129 -3.52 20.52 13.78
CA ARG A 129 -4.89 20.45 14.29
C ARG A 129 -5.55 19.11 14.00
N VAL A 130 -6.55 18.81 14.82
CA VAL A 130 -7.44 17.67 14.67
C VAL A 130 -8.87 18.16 14.68
N THR A 131 -9.64 17.77 13.68
CA THR A 131 -11.10 17.90 13.70
C THR A 131 -11.68 16.57 14.14
N VAL A 132 -12.47 16.59 15.21
CA VAL A 132 -13.18 15.41 15.74
C VAL A 132 -14.66 15.61 15.52
N THR A 133 -15.32 14.60 14.96
CA THR A 133 -16.78 14.52 14.90
C THR A 133 -17.26 13.49 15.92
N PHE A 134 -18.16 13.88 16.80
CA PHE A 134 -18.73 13.04 17.85
C PHE A 134 -20.02 12.33 17.38
N GLU A 135 -20.56 11.43 18.20
CA GLU A 135 -21.78 10.65 17.91
C GLU A 135 -23.00 11.52 17.67
N ASP A 136 -23.13 12.61 18.42
CA ASP A 136 -24.19 13.61 18.28
C ASP A 136 -24.04 14.50 17.03
N GLY A 137 -22.94 14.33 16.28
CA GLY A 137 -22.63 15.07 15.06
C GLY A 137 -21.89 16.40 15.29
N VAL A 138 -21.65 16.80 16.55
CA VAL A 138 -20.90 18.02 16.86
C VAL A 138 -19.44 17.84 16.46
N GLN A 139 -18.86 18.92 15.94
CA GLN A 139 -17.46 18.95 15.51
C GLN A 139 -16.64 19.97 16.30
N PHE A 140 -15.44 19.56 16.69
CA PHE A 140 -14.46 20.45 17.31
C PHE A 140 -13.11 20.35 16.61
N THR A 141 -12.47 21.50 16.39
CA THR A 141 -11.10 21.57 15.87
C THR A 141 -10.11 21.94 16.98
N LEU A 142 -9.33 20.96 17.41
CA LEU A 142 -8.47 21.00 18.59
C LEU A 142 -6.98 21.04 18.19
N PRO A 143 -6.09 21.63 19.00
CA PRO A 143 -4.66 21.50 18.80
C PRO A 143 -4.19 20.04 18.96
N TYR A 144 -3.38 19.54 18.03
CA TYR A 144 -2.99 18.12 17.98
C TYR A 144 -2.29 17.64 19.27
N GLN A 145 -1.47 18.49 19.87
CA GLN A 145 -0.70 18.18 21.09
C GLN A 145 -1.60 17.92 22.31
N SER A 146 -2.74 18.59 22.40
CA SER A 146 -3.66 18.48 23.54
C SER A 146 -4.91 17.64 23.23
N ARG A 147 -5.02 17.13 22.00
CA ARG A 147 -6.21 16.43 21.49
C ARG A 147 -6.74 15.35 22.44
N ARG A 148 -5.87 14.50 23.00
CA ARG A 148 -6.31 13.36 23.80
C ARG A 148 -7.00 13.80 25.08
N ARG A 149 -6.45 14.84 25.73
CA ARG A 149 -7.04 15.42 26.93
C ARG A 149 -8.38 16.09 26.58
N GLN A 150 -8.40 16.92 25.55
CA GLN A 150 -9.59 17.69 25.17
C GLN A 150 -10.73 16.79 24.66
N ILE A 151 -10.42 15.73 23.90
CA ILE A 151 -11.42 14.73 23.49
C ILE A 151 -12.03 14.07 24.73
N ASN A 152 -11.22 13.64 25.70
CA ASN A 152 -11.73 13.01 26.91
C ASN A 152 -12.61 13.97 27.76
N GLU A 153 -12.31 15.27 27.74
CA GLU A 153 -13.12 16.30 28.41
C GLU A 153 -14.48 16.50 27.71
N LEU A 154 -14.54 16.32 26.38
CA LEU A 154 -15.75 16.49 25.55
C LEU A 154 -16.62 15.22 25.49
N MET A 155 -16.04 14.04 25.70
CA MET A 155 -16.76 12.74 25.61
C MET A 155 -17.99 12.61 26.51
N PRO A 156 -18.00 13.09 27.78
CA PRO A 156 -19.19 13.02 28.62
C PRO A 156 -20.40 13.79 28.08
N GLU A 157 -20.17 14.83 27.27
CA GLU A 157 -21.22 15.68 26.71
C GLU A 157 -21.66 15.21 25.31
N HIS A 158 -20.69 14.85 24.46
CA HIS A 158 -20.93 14.59 23.04
C HIS A 158 -20.90 13.10 22.64
N GLY A 159 -20.57 12.21 23.58
CA GLY A 159 -20.41 10.78 23.30
C GLY A 159 -19.03 10.42 22.76
N THR A 160 -18.90 9.27 22.10
CA THR A 160 -17.59 8.82 21.60
C THR A 160 -17.20 9.49 20.27
N PRO A 161 -15.90 9.67 19.98
CA PRO A 161 -15.45 10.15 18.67
C PRO A 161 -15.85 9.18 17.55
N LYS A 162 -16.60 9.67 16.56
CA LYS A 162 -17.01 8.92 15.37
C LYS A 162 -15.97 9.00 14.25
N SER A 163 -15.33 10.16 14.09
CA SER A 163 -14.25 10.34 13.11
C SER A 163 -13.25 11.40 13.54
N ILE A 164 -12.00 11.23 13.14
CA ILE A 164 -10.90 12.17 13.40
C ILE A 164 -10.24 12.50 12.06
N GLN A 165 -10.11 13.79 11.75
CA GLN A 165 -9.36 14.28 10.60
C GLN A 165 -8.15 15.09 11.05
N TYR A 166 -7.00 14.84 10.43
CA TYR A 166 -5.74 15.51 10.73
C TYR A 166 -5.46 16.63 9.72
N ALA A 167 -5.05 17.79 10.22
CA ALA A 167 -4.64 18.94 9.43
C ALA A 167 -3.21 19.36 9.80
N PRO A 168 -2.32 19.57 8.82
CA PRO A 168 -1.03 20.21 9.05
C PRO A 168 -1.23 21.71 9.30
N GLU A 169 -0.15 22.40 9.66
CA GLU A 169 -0.16 23.87 9.72
C GLU A 169 -0.52 24.51 8.37
N SER A 170 -0.09 23.88 7.26
CA SER A 170 -0.32 24.36 5.90
C SER A 170 -0.77 23.25 4.95
N GLU A 171 -2.08 23.19 4.68
CA GLU A 171 -2.64 22.29 3.64
C GLU A 171 -2.05 22.58 2.25
N ARG A 172 -1.69 23.84 2.00
CA ARG A 172 -1.07 24.26 0.74
C ARG A 172 0.30 23.62 0.56
N GLU A 173 1.11 23.57 1.61
CA GLU A 173 2.44 22.95 1.56
C GLU A 173 2.33 21.45 1.31
N LEU A 174 1.47 20.76 2.06
CA LEU A 174 1.20 19.34 1.87
C LEU A 174 0.71 19.05 0.45
N ALA A 175 -0.21 19.87 -0.09
CA ALA A 175 -0.71 19.72 -1.45
C ALA A 175 0.40 19.90 -2.50
N VAL A 176 1.33 20.84 -2.31
CA VAL A 176 2.49 21.03 -3.20
C VAL A 176 3.42 19.84 -3.16
N ILE A 177 3.70 19.28 -1.97
CA ILE A 177 4.53 18.09 -1.79
C ILE A 177 3.92 16.90 -2.54
N LEU A 178 2.66 16.59 -2.27
CA LEU A 178 1.95 15.46 -2.91
C LEU A 178 1.92 15.63 -4.44
N ARG A 179 1.61 16.83 -4.93
CA ARG A 179 1.59 17.11 -6.38
C ARG A 179 2.96 16.88 -7.02
N ARG A 180 4.04 17.32 -6.38
CA ARG A 180 5.41 17.14 -6.89
C ARG A 180 5.81 15.68 -6.90
N GLU A 181 5.53 14.93 -5.83
CA GLU A 181 5.86 13.50 -5.76
C GLU A 181 5.08 12.70 -6.80
N ARG A 182 3.79 12.97 -6.98
CA ARG A 182 2.96 12.36 -8.04
C ARG A 182 3.49 12.67 -9.43
N LEU A 183 3.80 13.94 -9.72
CA LEU A 183 4.33 14.36 -11.02
C LEU A 183 5.68 13.70 -11.32
N LYS A 184 6.59 13.67 -10.33
CA LYS A 184 7.90 13.03 -10.46
C LYS A 184 7.74 11.53 -10.73
N ARG A 185 6.85 10.87 -9.98
CA ARG A 185 6.54 9.44 -10.15
C ARG A 185 6.04 9.17 -11.57
N ASP A 186 5.07 9.96 -12.04
CA ASP A 186 4.50 9.78 -13.38
C ASP A 186 5.51 10.06 -14.50
N TYR A 187 6.26 11.17 -14.40
CA TYR A 187 7.26 11.56 -15.40
C TYR A 187 8.36 10.51 -15.60
N HIS A 188 8.77 9.82 -14.54
CA HIS A 188 9.80 8.78 -14.60
C HIS A 188 9.26 7.37 -14.82
N ALA A 189 7.95 7.19 -14.85
CA ALA A 189 7.31 5.90 -15.06
C ALA A 189 7.10 5.62 -16.55
N LYS A 190 7.41 4.39 -16.96
CA LYS A 190 7.11 3.89 -18.30
C LYS A 190 5.92 2.93 -18.27
N PRO A 191 5.03 2.96 -19.28
CA PRO A 191 3.98 1.97 -19.41
C PRO A 191 4.56 0.56 -19.41
N GLY A 192 4.00 -0.32 -18.58
CA GLY A 192 4.38 -1.72 -18.48
C GLY A 192 3.25 -2.67 -18.86
N ASN A 193 3.59 -3.93 -19.07
CA ASN A 193 2.62 -5.00 -19.26
C ASN A 193 2.36 -5.72 -17.93
N VAL A 194 1.09 -5.81 -17.53
CA VAL A 194 0.68 -6.44 -16.26
C VAL A 194 1.06 -7.92 -16.22
N GLN A 195 0.83 -8.67 -17.30
CA GLN A 195 1.12 -10.10 -17.36
C GLN A 195 2.63 -10.36 -17.19
N GLU A 196 3.48 -9.63 -17.92
CA GLU A 196 4.93 -9.74 -17.79
C GLU A 196 5.41 -9.40 -16.37
N TYR A 197 4.79 -8.40 -15.74
CA TYR A 197 5.10 -8.01 -14.38
C TYR A 197 4.72 -9.11 -13.38
N MET A 198 3.53 -9.69 -13.49
CA MET A 198 3.07 -10.78 -12.63
C MET A 198 3.94 -12.03 -12.80
N GLU A 199 4.36 -12.35 -14.03
CA GLU A 199 5.30 -13.46 -14.27
C GLU A 199 6.65 -13.23 -13.60
N LYS A 200 7.19 -12.01 -13.66
CA LYS A 200 8.43 -11.64 -12.97
C LYS A 200 8.28 -11.77 -11.45
N LEU A 201 7.18 -11.29 -10.87
CA LEU A 201 6.88 -11.45 -9.45
C LEU A 201 6.79 -12.93 -9.06
N LYS A 202 6.08 -13.74 -9.86
CA LYS A 202 5.93 -15.17 -9.63
C LYS A 202 7.28 -15.90 -9.63
N LYS A 203 8.18 -15.58 -10.57
CA LYS A 203 9.54 -16.13 -10.60
C LYS A 203 10.37 -15.69 -9.39
N ALA A 204 10.27 -14.41 -9.01
CA ALA A 204 10.98 -13.86 -7.86
C ALA A 204 10.49 -14.43 -6.52
N SER A 205 9.23 -14.87 -6.43
CA SER A 205 8.65 -15.47 -5.23
C SER A 205 9.37 -16.75 -4.80
N MET A 206 9.33 -17.07 -3.50
CA MET A 206 9.90 -18.31 -2.95
C MET A 206 9.36 -19.57 -3.65
N ARG A 207 8.07 -19.58 -4.01
CA ARG A 207 7.44 -20.67 -4.76
C ARG A 207 7.97 -20.78 -6.19
N GLY A 208 8.24 -19.65 -6.85
CA GLY A 208 8.88 -19.59 -8.16
C GLY A 208 10.29 -20.18 -8.13
N ARG A 209 11.11 -19.69 -7.20
CA ARG A 209 12.49 -20.17 -7.00
C ARG A 209 12.54 -21.67 -6.69
N LEU A 210 11.64 -22.19 -5.86
CA LEU A 210 11.55 -23.63 -5.57
C LEU A 210 11.18 -24.46 -6.79
N LYS A 211 10.27 -23.97 -7.64
CA LYS A 211 9.89 -24.65 -8.88
C LYS A 211 11.05 -24.69 -9.87
N GLU A 212 11.73 -23.56 -10.09
CA GLU A 212 12.90 -23.50 -10.98
C GLU A 212 14.03 -24.41 -10.49
N ALA A 213 14.31 -24.43 -9.18
CA ALA A 213 15.30 -25.33 -8.60
C ALA A 213 14.93 -26.81 -8.80
N ARG A 214 13.65 -27.18 -8.67
CA ARG A 214 13.19 -28.55 -8.95
C ARG A 214 13.28 -28.91 -10.43
N THR A 215 12.91 -28.00 -11.33
CA THR A 215 13.02 -28.23 -12.78
C THR A 215 14.49 -28.37 -13.21
N ALA A 216 15.39 -27.55 -12.67
CA ALA A 216 16.82 -27.64 -12.92
C ALA A 216 17.44 -28.95 -12.37
N ALA A 217 16.99 -29.39 -11.19
CA ALA A 217 17.38 -30.67 -10.61
C ALA A 217 16.88 -31.86 -11.45
N ALA A 218 15.68 -31.77 -12.02
CA ALA A 218 15.12 -32.81 -12.91
C ALA A 218 15.78 -32.84 -14.31
N ALA A 219 16.34 -31.71 -14.76
CA ALA A 219 17.04 -31.61 -16.05
C ALA A 219 18.53 -31.99 -15.96
N SER A 220 19.08 -32.15 -14.76
CA SER A 220 20.46 -32.61 -14.56
C SER A 220 20.60 -34.12 -14.89
N PRO A 221 21.63 -34.56 -15.65
CA PRO A 221 21.84 -35.98 -15.93
C PRO A 221 22.09 -36.77 -14.65
N LYS A 222 21.50 -37.98 -14.53
CA LYS A 222 21.80 -38.89 -13.42
C LYS A 222 23.30 -39.19 -13.38
N PRO A 223 23.94 -39.19 -12.19
CA PRO A 223 25.33 -39.62 -12.07
C PRO A 223 25.49 -41.08 -12.54
N PRO A 224 26.64 -41.45 -13.10
CA PRO A 224 26.86 -42.80 -13.60
C PRO A 224 26.66 -43.81 -12.48
N SER A 225 25.89 -44.87 -12.75
CA SER A 225 25.69 -45.95 -11.79
C SER A 225 27.04 -46.61 -11.44
N PRO A 226 27.29 -46.97 -10.17
CA PRO A 226 28.53 -47.64 -9.81
C PRO A 226 28.59 -48.98 -10.53
N ASN A 227 29.66 -49.19 -11.30
CA ASN A 227 29.96 -50.43 -11.97
C ASN A 227 29.89 -51.60 -10.96
N LYS A 228 29.05 -52.61 -11.23
CA LYS A 228 29.12 -53.88 -10.50
C LYS A 228 30.48 -54.50 -10.82
N GLY A 229 31.37 -54.53 -9.83
CA GLY A 229 32.64 -55.24 -9.92
C GLY A 229 32.39 -56.74 -10.15
N PRO A 230 33.21 -57.40 -10.98
CA PRO A 230 33.04 -58.81 -11.33
C PRO A 230 33.30 -59.71 -10.12
N GLU A 231 32.39 -60.66 -9.89
CA GLU A 231 32.57 -61.78 -8.99
C GLU A 231 33.80 -62.61 -9.43
N ARG A 232 34.70 -62.87 -8.48
CA ARG A 232 35.66 -63.98 -8.50
C ARG A 232 35.86 -64.51 -7.09
#